data_AF-A0A359KJY5-F1
#
_entry.id   AF-A0A359KJY5-F1
#
_cell.length_a   1.000
_cell.length_b   1.000
_cell.length_c   1.000
_cell.angle_alpha   90.00
_cell.angle_beta   90.00
_cell.angle_gamma   90.00
#
_symmetry.space_group_name_H-M   'P 1'
#
loop_
_entity.id
_entity.type
_entity.pdbx_description
1 polymer ?
#
loop_
_entity_poly.entity_id
_entity_poly.type
_entity_poly.pdbx_seq_one_letter_code
_entity_poly.pdbx_strand_id
1 'polypeptide(L)' 'MVFVAREQEILTLRGTLDRACNGDGGVVIIVGEPGSGKTVLLRRVVDYAEEHVDR' A
#
# COMPACT_ATOMS: atom_id res chain seq x y z
N MET A 1 5.98 17.07 -3.30
CA MET A 1 4.51 16.92 -3.38
C MET A 1 4.06 16.26 -2.09
N VAL A 2 3.23 16.93 -1.28
CA VAL A 2 2.78 16.38 0.00
C VAL A 2 1.65 15.40 -0.27
N PHE A 3 1.78 14.17 0.22
CA PHE A 3 0.73 13.17 0.20
C PHE A 3 -0.19 13.45 1.39
N VAL A 4 -1.39 13.97 1.14
CA VAL A 4 -2.33 14.40 2.18
C VAL A 4 -3.45 13.37 2.31
N ALA A 5 -3.66 12.87 3.54
CA ALA A 5 -4.79 12.06 3.99
C ALA A 5 -5.08 10.79 3.15
N ARG A 6 -4.38 9.69 3.46
CA ARG A 6 -4.74 8.30 3.06
C ARG A 6 -4.17 7.26 4.02
N GLU A 7 -4.21 7.56 5.32
CA GLU A 7 -3.66 6.66 6.33
C GLU A 7 -4.41 5.32 6.35
N GLN A 8 -5.73 5.35 6.20
CA GLN A 8 -6.55 4.14 6.18
C GLN A 8 -6.25 3.24 4.97
N GLU A 9 -6.07 3.81 3.76
CA GLU A 9 -5.69 2.99 2.61
C GLU A 9 -4.27 2.43 2.75
N ILE A 10 -3.33 3.21 3.28
CA ILE A 10 -1.98 2.73 3.57
C ILE A 10 -2.02 1.59 4.59
N LEU A 11 -2.77 1.74 5.69
CA LEU A 11 -2.91 0.69 6.70
C LEU A 11 -3.52 -0.59 6.13
N THR A 12 -4.54 -0.46 5.26
CA THR A 12 -5.18 -1.60 4.59
C THR A 12 -4.20 -2.34 3.67
N LEU A 13 -3.43 -1.59 2.88
CA LEU A 13 -2.45 -2.16 1.96
C LEU A 13 -1.28 -2.82 2.69
N ARG A 14 -0.73 -2.16 3.72
CA ARG A 14 0.33 -2.73 4.58
C ARG A 14 -0.13 -4.00 5.26
N GLY A 15 -1.27 -3.97 5.95
CA GLY A 15 -1.77 -5.16 6.64
C GLY A 15 -2.08 -6.32 5.69
N THR A 16 -2.48 -6.05 4.44
CA THR A 16 -2.67 -7.12 3.45
C THR A 16 -1.34 -7.66 2.92
N LEU A 17 -0.35 -6.79 2.70
CA LEU A 17 1.01 -7.19 2.35
C LEU A 17 1.63 -8.06 3.46
N ASP A 18 1.54 -7.62 4.72
CA ASP A 18 2.08 -8.34 5.86
C ASP A 18 1.46 -9.74 5.98
N ARG A 19 0.13 -9.86 5.83
CA ARG A 19 -0.53 -11.18 5.79
C ARG A 19 -0.03 -12.02 4.63
N ALA A 20 0.10 -11.45 3.43
CA ALA A 20 0.59 -12.17 2.27
C ALA A 20 2.04 -12.67 2.45
N CYS A 21 2.92 -11.87 3.06
CA CYS A 21 4.28 -12.26 3.41
C CYS A 21 4.31 -13.40 4.44
N ASN A 22 3.32 -13.46 5.34
CA ASN A 22 3.16 -14.55 6.31
C ASN A 22 2.50 -15.82 5.72
N GLY A 23 2.21 -15.85 4.40
CA GLY A 23 1.60 -16.99 3.72
C GLY A 23 0.07 -16.93 3.60
N ASP A 24 -0.57 -15.96 4.25
CA ASP A 24 -2.01 -15.71 4.18
C ASP A 24 -2.32 -14.67 3.09
N GLY A 25 -2.08 -15.04 1.84
CA GLY A 25 -2.24 -14.20 0.64
C GLY A 25 -3.54 -13.37 0.58
N GLY A 26 -3.60 -12.39 -0.32
CA GLY A 26 -4.78 -11.54 -0.44
C GLY A 26 -4.81 -10.68 -1.70
N VAL A 27 -5.99 -10.10 -1.98
CA VAL A 27 -6.22 -9.20 -3.11
C VAL A 27 -6.85 -7.92 -2.59
N VAL A 28 -6.35 -6.77 -3.05
CA VAL A 28 -6.91 -5.45 -2.76
C VAL A 28 -7.24 -4.76 -4.08
N ILE A 29 -8.41 -4.14 -4.16
CA ILE A 29 -8.84 -3.35 -5.31
C ILE A 29 -8.78 -1.88 -4.92
N ILE A 30 -8.04 -1.08 -5.71
CA ILE A 30 -7.93 0.37 -5.50
C ILE A 30 -8.82 1.09 -6.50
N VAL A 31 -9.87 1.75 -6.01
CA VAL A 31 -10.81 2.52 -6.81
C VAL A 31 -10.62 4.01 -6.54
N GLY A 32 -10.77 4.84 -7.56
CA GLY A 32 -10.78 6.30 -7.41
C GLY A 32 -10.72 7.01 -8.75
N GLU A 33 -11.07 8.28 -8.75
CA GLU A 33 -11.12 9.13 -9.94
C GLU A 33 -9.75 9.25 -10.63
N PRO A 34 -9.71 9.59 -11.93
CA PRO A 34 -8.46 9.98 -12.60
C PRO A 34 -7.72 11.05 -11.80
N GLY A 35 -6.40 10.94 -11.66
CA GLY A 35 -5.60 11.92 -10.90
C GLY A 35 -5.70 11.84 -9.38
N SER A 36 -6.52 10.95 -8.80
CA SER A 36 -6.67 10.83 -7.33
C SER A 36 -5.42 10.35 -6.58
N GLY A 37 -4.34 9.98 -7.27
CA GLY A 37 -3.08 9.58 -6.63
C GLY A 37 -2.92 8.07 -6.37
N LYS A 38 -3.70 7.21 -7.04
CA LYS A 38 -3.58 5.74 -6.94
C LYS A 38 -2.15 5.23 -7.15
N THR A 39 -1.46 5.77 -8.15
CA THR A 39 -0.05 5.42 -8.44
C THR A 39 0.89 5.84 -7.32
N VAL A 40 0.66 7.02 -6.72
CA VAL A 40 1.47 7.51 -5.60
C VAL A 40 1.23 6.65 -4.36
N LEU A 41 -0.02 6.25 -4.10
CA LEU A 41 -0.38 5.32 -3.03
C LEU A 41 0.34 3.97 -3.18
N LEU A 42 0.34 3.38 -4.38
CA LEU A 42 1.03 2.11 -4.63
C LEU A 42 2.55 2.23 -4.46
N ARG A 43 3.17 3.32 -4.92
CA ARG A 43 4.62 3.54 -4.71
C ARG A 43 4.99 3.55 -3.23
N ARG A 44 4.19 4.17 -2.36
CA ARG A 44 4.42 4.15 -0.91
C ARG A 44 4.39 2.76 -0.28
N VAL A 45 3.58 1.85 -0.84
CA VAL A 45 3.52 0.46 -0.38
C VAL A 45 4.73 -0.33 -0.87
N VAL A 46 5.23 -0.05 -2.07
CA VAL A 46 6.49 -0.60 -2.56
C VAL A 46 7.66 -0.13 -1.71
N ASP A 47 7.77 1.18 -1.45
CA ASP A 47 8.81 1.74 -0.57
C ASP A 47 8.79 1.03 0.80
N TYR A 48 7.60 0.83 1.37
CA TYR A 48 7.42 0.09 2.62
C TYR A 48 7.88 -1.37 2.52
N ALA A 49 7.53 -2.06 1.43
CA ALA A 49 7.93 -3.44 1.21
C ALA A 49 9.46 -3.59 1.12
N GLU A 50 10.13 -2.69 0.38
CA GLU A 50 11.58 -2.67 0.25
C GLU A 50 12.27 -2.46 1.60
N GLU A 51 11.74 -1.58 2.46
CA GLU A 51 12.23 -1.40 3.84
C GLU A 51 12.08 -2.64 4.73
N HIS A 52 11.15 -3.55 4.41
CA HIS A 52 10.82 -4.73 5.22
C HIS A 52 11.41 -6.04 4.70
N VAL A 53 11.99 -6.06 3.49
CA VAL A 53 12.66 -7.24 2.91
C VAL A 53 14.02 -7.51 3.57
N ASP A 54 14.63 -6.50 4.21
CA ASP A 54 15.97 -6.59 4.84
C ASP A 54 15.95 -6.86 6.37
N ARG A 55 14.82 -7.25 6.96
CA ARG A 55 14.68 -7.57 8.40
C ARG A 55 14.35 -9.04 8.64
#